data_AF-A0A524FFH4-F1
#
_entry.id   AF-A0A524FFH4-F1
#
_cell.length_a   1.000
_cell.length_b   1.000
_cell.length_c   1.000
_cell.angle_alpha   90.00
_cell.angle_beta   90.00
_cell.angle_gamma   90.00
#
_symmetry.space_group_name_H-M   'P 1'
#
loop_
_entity.id
_entity.type
_entity.pdbx_description
1 polymer ?
#
loop_
_entity_poly.entity_id
_entity_poly.type
_entity_poly.pdbx_seq_one_letter_code
_entity_poly.pdbx_strand_id
1 'polypeptide(L)'
;MSDNDKIIIIEEKKKNKFIFIFFFGIIFFIAIYFPFFGQNLRYESSMIFIYIFSRLGTILTFFGIIFILWGIMSFFLSKPLNGFRYLLMGIVLLTIGGYFMIPGRFGSGEEVPKGYH
;
A
#
# COMPACT_ATOMS: atom_id res chain seq x y z
N MET A 1 46.67 -46.01 -6.82
CA MET A 1 45.67 -44.92 -6.90
C MET A 1 45.98 -44.18 -8.19
N SER A 2 45.12 -44.29 -9.19
CA SER A 2 45.39 -43.85 -10.57
C SER A 2 45.38 -42.32 -10.63
N ASP A 3 46.20 -41.69 -11.46
CA ASP A 3 46.25 -40.22 -11.58
C ASP A 3 44.90 -39.61 -12.00
N ASN A 4 44.06 -40.40 -12.68
CA ASN A 4 42.68 -40.01 -13.02
C ASN A 4 41.82 -39.78 -11.77
N ASP A 5 42.02 -40.55 -10.68
CA ASP A 5 41.22 -40.41 -9.46
C ASP A 5 41.53 -39.10 -8.73
N LYS A 6 42.80 -38.64 -8.77
CA LYS A 6 43.20 -37.36 -8.16
C LYS A 6 42.62 -36.16 -8.90
N ILE A 7 42.53 -36.23 -10.22
CA ILE A 7 41.98 -35.14 -11.05
C ILE A 7 40.49 -34.93 -10.75
N ILE A 8 39.73 -36.04 -10.64
CA ILE A 8 38.29 -36.00 -10.32
C ILE A 8 38.04 -35.39 -8.94
N ILE A 9 38.82 -35.77 -7.92
CA ILE A 9 38.68 -35.24 -6.55
C ILE A 9 39.00 -33.74 -6.48
N ILE A 10 39.96 -33.26 -7.27
CA ILE A 10 40.33 -31.83 -7.32
C ILE A 10 39.21 -31.01 -8.00
N GLU A 11 38.61 -31.53 -9.06
CA GLU A 11 37.48 -30.89 -9.75
C GLU A 11 36.23 -30.78 -8.85
N GLU A 12 35.85 -31.84 -8.15
CA GLU A 12 34.72 -31.83 -7.22
C GLU A 12 34.92 -30.81 -6.09
N LYS A 13 36.13 -30.77 -5.51
CA LYS A 13 36.44 -29.83 -4.42
C LYS A 13 36.43 -28.37 -4.87
N LYS A 14 36.78 -28.10 -6.14
CA LYS A 14 36.73 -26.77 -6.75
C LYS A 14 35.28 -26.34 -7.05
N LYS A 15 34.44 -27.27 -7.53
CA LYS A 15 33.01 -27.05 -7.79
C LYS A 15 32.25 -26.73 -6.50
N ASN A 16 32.52 -27.45 -5.41
CA ASN A 16 31.93 -27.17 -4.10
C ASN A 16 32.35 -25.80 -3.52
N LYS A 17 33.59 -25.37 -3.72
CA LYS A 17 34.01 -23.99 -3.35
C LYS A 17 33.26 -22.92 -4.14
N PHE A 18 33.05 -23.14 -5.43
CA PHE A 18 32.33 -22.19 -6.28
C PHE A 18 30.86 -22.06 -5.88
N ILE A 19 30.21 -23.19 -5.61
CA ILE A 19 28.83 -23.24 -5.10
C ILE A 19 28.73 -22.52 -3.76
N PHE A 20 29.68 -22.76 -2.85
CA PHE A 20 29.70 -22.11 -1.54
C PHE A 20 29.89 -20.59 -1.65
N ILE A 21 30.81 -20.13 -2.50
CA ILE A 21 31.04 -18.69 -2.77
C ILE A 21 29.80 -18.04 -3.38
N PHE A 22 29.13 -18.72 -4.32
CA PHE A 22 27.92 -18.22 -4.95
C PHE A 22 26.76 -18.09 -3.94
N PHE A 23 26.52 -19.12 -3.12
CA PHE A 23 25.50 -19.07 -2.06
C PHE A 23 25.82 -17.99 -1.01
N PHE A 24 27.08 -17.86 -0.62
CA PHE A 24 27.50 -16.83 0.33
C PHE A 24 27.32 -15.42 -0.25
N GLY A 25 27.61 -15.24 -1.55
CA GLY A 25 27.35 -13.99 -2.27
C GLY A 25 25.86 -13.62 -2.30
N ILE A 26 24.97 -14.60 -2.52
CA ILE A 26 23.50 -14.37 -2.47
C ILE A 26 23.07 -13.97 -1.07
N ILE A 27 23.53 -14.67 -0.03
CA ILE A 27 23.19 -14.36 1.37
C ILE A 27 23.69 -12.96 1.75
N PHE A 28 24.91 -12.60 1.33
CA PHE A 28 25.49 -11.28 1.58
C PHE A 28 24.72 -10.17 0.84
N PHE A 29 24.33 -10.43 -0.40
CA PHE A 29 23.49 -9.52 -1.18
C PHE A 29 22.12 -9.32 -0.51
N ILE A 30 21.48 -10.39 -0.04
CA ILE A 30 20.21 -10.28 0.69
C ILE A 30 20.42 -9.55 2.03
N ALA A 31 21.43 -9.90 2.81
CA ALA A 31 21.61 -9.30 4.14
C ALA A 31 21.96 -7.79 4.08
N ILE A 32 22.72 -7.37 3.08
CA ILE A 32 23.22 -5.99 2.99
C ILE A 32 22.42 -5.16 2.00
N TYR A 33 22.12 -5.67 0.81
CA TYR A 33 21.47 -4.88 -0.23
C TYR A 33 19.94 -4.84 -0.08
N PHE A 34 19.32 -5.94 0.36
CA PHE A 34 17.87 -6.00 0.57
C PHE A 34 17.32 -4.99 1.58
N PRO A 35 17.96 -4.66 2.73
CA PRO A 35 17.43 -3.63 3.61
C PRO A 35 17.45 -2.23 2.96
N PHE A 36 18.46 -1.88 2.15
CA PHE A 36 18.45 -0.61 1.41
C PHE A 36 17.39 -0.61 0.29
N PHE A 37 17.24 -1.73 -0.43
CA PHE A 37 16.25 -1.86 -1.50
C PHE A 37 14.81 -1.89 -0.93
N GLY A 38 14.61 -2.59 0.19
CA GLY A 38 13.35 -2.72 0.90
C GLY A 38 12.88 -1.42 1.55
N GLN A 39 13.80 -0.55 1.99
CA GLN A 39 13.43 0.79 2.47
C GLN A 39 12.82 1.66 1.37
N ASN A 40 13.46 1.71 0.20
CA ASN A 40 12.95 2.49 -0.93
C ASN A 40 11.66 1.88 -1.50
N LEU A 41 11.60 0.55 -1.68
CA LEU A 41 10.38 -0.13 -2.13
C LEU A 41 9.22 0.03 -1.15
N ARG A 42 9.48 -0.06 0.16
CA ARG A 42 8.44 0.15 1.19
C ARG A 42 7.90 1.57 1.14
N TYR A 43 8.77 2.55 0.92
CA TYR A 43 8.36 3.95 0.82
C TYR A 43 7.53 4.20 -0.46
N GLU A 44 8.01 3.76 -1.62
CA GLU A 44 7.30 3.94 -2.89
C GLU A 44 5.97 3.19 -2.93
N SER A 45 5.94 1.93 -2.45
CA SER A 45 4.69 1.17 -2.35
C SER A 45 3.70 1.85 -1.40
N SER A 46 4.16 2.34 -0.25
CA SER A 46 3.30 3.09 0.69
C SER A 46 2.72 4.35 0.04
N MET A 47 3.52 5.12 -0.71
CA MET A 47 3.04 6.32 -1.42
C MET A 47 1.98 6.00 -2.47
N ILE A 48 2.15 4.90 -3.22
CA ILE A 48 1.16 4.44 -4.20
C ILE A 48 -0.16 4.06 -3.50
N PHE A 49 -0.09 3.30 -2.39
CA PHE A 49 -1.30 2.95 -1.63
C PHE A 49 -2.01 4.18 -1.08
N ILE A 50 -1.26 5.13 -0.52
CA ILE A 50 -1.80 6.41 -0.01
C ILE A 50 -2.53 7.16 -1.13
N TYR A 51 -1.94 7.22 -2.33
CA TYR A 51 -2.57 7.86 -3.49
C TYR A 51 -3.88 7.16 -3.90
N ILE A 52 -3.87 5.83 -3.97
CA ILE A 52 -5.06 5.04 -4.34
C ILE A 52 -6.19 5.23 -3.31
N PHE A 53 -5.89 5.09 -2.02
CA PHE A 53 -6.88 5.26 -0.95
C PHE A 53 -7.42 6.69 -0.90
N SER A 54 -6.56 7.70 -1.07
CA SER A 54 -6.99 9.09 -1.14
C SER A 54 -7.94 9.33 -2.33
N ARG A 55 -7.63 8.79 -3.51
CA ARG A 55 -8.50 8.88 -4.70
C ARG A 55 -9.85 8.19 -4.49
N LEU A 56 -9.85 6.98 -3.92
CA LEU A 56 -11.08 6.27 -3.57
C LEU A 56 -11.91 7.06 -2.56
N GLY A 57 -11.27 7.63 -1.53
CA GLY A 57 -11.90 8.51 -0.56
C GLY A 57 -12.58 9.70 -1.22
N THR A 58 -11.92 10.38 -2.16
CA THR A 58 -12.50 11.52 -2.91
C THR A 58 -13.73 11.13 -3.70
N ILE A 59 -13.68 10.00 -4.39
CA ILE A 59 -14.81 9.49 -5.18
C ILE A 59 -16.01 9.19 -4.27
N LEU A 60 -15.77 8.48 -3.16
CA LEU A 60 -16.81 8.15 -2.17
C LEU A 60 -17.43 9.40 -1.55
N THR A 61 -16.60 10.40 -1.22
CA THR A 61 -17.07 11.67 -0.68
C THR A 61 -17.95 12.41 -1.69
N PHE A 62 -17.54 12.45 -2.96
CA PHE A 62 -18.33 13.06 -4.03
C PHE A 62 -19.70 12.40 -4.20
N PHE A 63 -19.75 11.07 -4.26
CA PHE A 63 -21.01 10.34 -4.29
C PHE A 63 -21.85 10.57 -3.03
N GLY A 64 -21.23 10.56 -1.86
CA GLY A 64 -21.90 10.84 -0.59
C GLY A 64 -22.61 12.20 -0.59
N ILE A 65 -21.96 13.25 -1.09
CA ILE A 65 -22.55 14.58 -1.26
C ILE A 65 -23.75 14.52 -2.21
N ILE A 66 -23.63 13.86 -3.36
CA ILE A 66 -24.74 13.71 -4.32
C ILE A 66 -25.94 13.02 -3.67
N PHE A 67 -25.71 11.94 -2.93
CA PHE A 67 -26.78 11.22 -2.23
C PHE A 67 -27.46 12.08 -1.15
N ILE A 68 -26.71 12.91 -0.43
CA ILE A 68 -27.30 13.86 0.51
C ILE A 68 -28.18 14.89 -0.21
N LEU A 69 -27.68 15.47 -1.30
CA LEU A 69 -28.43 16.45 -2.09
C LEU A 69 -29.71 15.83 -2.67
N TRP A 70 -29.64 14.61 -3.18
CA TRP A 70 -30.82 13.87 -3.64
C TRP A 70 -31.78 13.53 -2.51
N GLY A 71 -31.26 13.17 -1.34
CA GLY A 71 -32.06 12.96 -0.14
C GLY A 71 -32.87 14.20 0.21
N ILE A 72 -32.22 15.36 0.29
CA ILE A 72 -32.85 16.66 0.51
C ILE A 72 -33.90 16.95 -0.56
N MET A 73 -33.57 16.79 -1.84
CA MET A 73 -34.49 17.02 -2.97
C MET A 73 -35.75 16.12 -2.89
N SER A 74 -35.60 14.89 -2.42
CA SER A 74 -36.72 13.95 -2.26
C SER A 74 -37.72 14.38 -1.18
N PHE A 75 -37.32 15.18 -0.19
CA PHE A 75 -38.25 15.78 0.77
C PHE A 75 -39.13 16.85 0.12
N PHE A 76 -38.56 17.66 -0.77
CA PHE A 76 -39.32 18.66 -1.54
C PHE A 76 -40.31 18.01 -2.52
N LEU A 77 -40.01 16.80 -3.01
CA LEU A 77 -40.89 16.02 -3.88
C LEU A 77 -41.92 15.16 -3.11
N SER A 78 -42.13 15.44 -1.82
CA SER A 78 -43.08 14.72 -0.95
C SER A 78 -42.84 13.20 -0.85
N LYS A 79 -41.60 12.75 -1.05
CA LYS A 79 -41.18 11.34 -0.90
C LYS A 79 -40.19 11.19 0.27
N PRO A 80 -40.65 11.38 1.53
CA PRO A 80 -39.77 11.45 2.70
C PRO A 80 -39.05 10.13 3.00
N LEU A 81 -39.71 8.99 2.79
CA LEU A 81 -39.11 7.66 2.99
C LEU A 81 -37.90 7.41 2.09
N ASN A 82 -37.99 7.82 0.82
CA ASN A 82 -36.88 7.70 -0.12
C ASN A 82 -35.78 8.72 0.21
N GLY A 83 -36.16 9.94 0.61
CA GLY A 83 -35.22 10.97 1.05
C GLY A 83 -34.36 10.53 2.23
N PHE A 84 -34.99 9.89 3.23
CA PHE A 84 -34.28 9.36 4.39
C PHE A 84 -33.28 8.26 4.00
N ARG A 85 -33.65 7.35 3.09
CA ARG A 85 -32.75 6.30 2.58
C ARG A 85 -31.53 6.90 1.87
N TYR A 86 -31.74 7.90 1.02
CA TYR A 86 -30.64 8.57 0.32
C TYR A 86 -29.73 9.37 1.25
N LEU A 87 -30.29 10.06 2.25
CA LEU A 87 -29.50 10.71 3.29
C LEU A 87 -28.63 9.73 4.06
N LEU A 88 -29.21 8.60 4.49
CA LEU A 88 -28.49 7.58 5.26
C LEU A 88 -27.35 6.97 4.44
N MET A 89 -27.62 6.67 3.16
CA MET A 89 -26.61 6.17 2.24
C MET A 89 -25.51 7.21 1.99
N GLY A 90 -25.87 8.49 1.86
CA GLY A 90 -24.93 9.61 1.76
C GLY A 90 -24.02 9.73 2.98
N ILE A 91 -24.58 9.67 4.19
CA ILE A 91 -23.82 9.71 5.45
C ILE A 91 -22.82 8.55 5.51
N VAL A 92 -23.27 7.32 5.20
CA VAL A 92 -22.39 6.14 5.19
C VAL A 92 -21.24 6.30 4.19
N LEU A 93 -21.54 6.76 2.97
CA LEU A 93 -20.54 7.03 1.94
C LEU A 93 -19.53 8.11 2.38
N LEU A 94 -20.00 9.17 3.03
CA LEU A 94 -19.14 10.23 3.58
C LEU A 94 -18.25 9.72 4.72
N THR A 95 -18.79 8.89 5.61
CA THR A 95 -18.00 8.31 6.71
C THR A 95 -16.90 7.40 6.17
N ILE A 96 -17.23 6.52 5.23
CA ILE A 96 -16.26 5.61 4.61
C ILE A 96 -15.24 6.40 3.77
N GLY A 97 -15.70 7.38 2.98
CA GLY A 97 -14.82 8.24 2.19
C GLY A 97 -13.85 9.05 3.05
N GLY A 98 -14.35 9.61 4.16
CA GLY A 98 -13.53 10.29 5.16
C GLY A 98 -12.46 9.38 5.75
N TYR A 99 -12.80 8.13 6.10
CA TYR A 99 -11.84 7.15 6.62
C TYR A 99 -10.70 6.86 5.63
N PHE A 100 -11.02 6.71 4.34
CA PHE A 100 -10.00 6.45 3.30
C PHE A 100 -9.09 7.66 3.01
N MET A 101 -9.52 8.88 3.32
CA MET A 101 -8.71 10.09 3.15
C MET A 101 -7.69 10.31 4.29
N ILE A 102 -7.91 9.72 5.47
CA ILE A 102 -7.03 9.89 6.64
C ILE A 102 -5.56 9.55 6.34
N PRO A 103 -5.21 8.36 5.78
CA PRO A 103 -3.83 8.05 5.42
C PRO A 103 -3.28 8.98 4.31
N GLY A 104 -4.16 9.48 3.44
CA GLY A 104 -3.86 10.52 2.44
C GLY A 104 -3.28 11.82 3.03
N ARG A 105 -3.81 12.26 4.18
CA ARG A 105 -3.37 13.47 4.87
C ARG A 105 -2.07 13.30 5.67
N PHE A 106 -1.81 12.11 6.20
CA PHE A 106 -0.56 11.86 6.94
C PHE A 106 0.63 11.59 6.01
N GLY A 107 0.39 11.17 4.76
CA GLY A 107 1.43 10.95 3.76
C GLY A 107 1.74 12.14 2.85
N SER A 108 0.91 13.20 2.85
CA SER A 108 1.07 14.36 1.95
C SER A 108 2.07 15.41 2.44
N GLY A 109 2.68 15.24 3.62
CA GLY A 109 3.59 16.23 4.20
C GLY A 109 2.91 17.53 4.62
N GLU A 110 1.59 17.58 4.67
CA GLU A 110 0.87 18.71 5.25
C GLU A 110 1.13 18.74 6.76
N GLU A 111 1.63 19.88 7.25
CA GLU A 111 1.88 20.09 8.67
C GLU A 111 0.60 19.79 9.46
N VAL A 112 0.69 18.86 10.42
CA VAL A 112 -0.36 18.65 11.40
C VAL A 112 -0.63 20.01 12.05
N PRO A 113 -1.87 20.54 12.00
CA PRO A 113 -2.14 21.89 12.51
C PRO A 113 -1.73 21.96 13.98
N LYS A 114 -0.79 22.87 14.29
CA LYS A 114 -0.15 23.08 15.61
C LYS A 114 -1.10 23.65 16.67
N GLY A 115 -2.37 23.21 16.68
CA GLY A 115 -3.45 23.81 17.46
C GLY A 115 -4.03 22.93 18.57
N TYR A 116 -3.49 21.74 18.82
CA TYR A 116 -3.90 20.89 19.94
C TYR A 116 -2.73 20.65 20.89
N HIS A 117 -2.45 21.66 21.70
CA HIS A 117 -1.78 21.53 23.01
C HIS A 117 -2.70 22.17 24.06
#